data_AF-A0AAP8NAS0-F1
#
_entry.id   AF-A0AAP8NAS0-F1
#
_cell.length_a   1.000
_cell.length_b   1.000
_cell.length_c   1.000
_cell.angle_alpha   90.00
_cell.angle_beta   90.00
_cell.angle_gamma   90.00
#
_symmetry.space_group_name_H-M   'P 1'
#
loop_
_entity.id
_entity.type
_entity.pdbx_description
1 polymer ?
#
loop_
_entity_poly.entity_id
_entity_poly.type
_entity_poly.pdbx_seq_one_letter_code
_entity_poly.pdbx_strand_id
1 'polypeptide(L)'
;MTIEDFPSLFQFLGAYFHEDWMCEFDSADDVVKSFIADSESRVLEKVVKEIDSLLAMKISENETRDFLLKKNGCCYCYWNEWQDGNSWLKHISVLFSEASHSNI
;
A
#
# COMPACT_ATOMS: atom_id res chain seq x y z
N MET A 1 2.01 15.30 -6.64
CA MET A 1 1.53 14.21 -5.78
C MET A 1 1.53 14.67 -4.35
N THR A 2 0.33 14.83 -3.80
CA THR A 2 0.11 15.05 -2.37
C THR A 2 -0.75 13.89 -1.84
N ILE A 3 -0.84 13.75 -0.53
CA ILE A 3 -1.61 12.64 0.08
C ILE A 3 -3.12 12.81 -0.13
N GLU A 4 -3.58 14.04 -0.38
CA GLU A 4 -4.98 14.35 -0.67
C GLU A 4 -5.44 13.80 -2.03
N ASP A 5 -4.50 13.58 -2.96
CA ASP A 5 -4.77 12.92 -4.24
C ASP A 5 -4.93 11.39 -4.09
N PHE A 6 -4.41 10.81 -3.00
CA PHE A 6 -4.36 9.36 -2.74
C PHE A 6 -4.79 9.02 -1.30
N PRO A 7 -6.02 9.40 -0.89
CA PRO A 7 -6.43 9.29 0.51
C PRO A 7 -6.58 7.84 1.00
N SER A 8 -6.94 6.89 0.14
CA SER A 8 -7.10 5.49 0.54
C SER A 8 -5.75 4.81 0.72
N LEU A 9 -4.80 5.09 -0.19
CA LEU A 9 -3.43 4.64 -0.11
C LEU A 9 -2.72 5.26 1.10
N PHE A 10 -2.96 6.54 1.38
CA PHE A 10 -2.48 7.21 2.58
C PHE A 10 -2.97 6.51 3.86
N GLN A 11 -4.27 6.24 3.95
CA GLN A 11 -4.85 5.55 5.11
C GLN A 11 -4.23 4.16 5.30
N PHE A 12 -4.13 3.38 4.23
CA PHE A 12 -3.51 2.05 4.28
C PHE A 12 -2.06 2.12 4.76
N LEU A 13 -1.23 2.95 4.13
CA LEU A 13 0.19 3.04 4.45
C LEU A 13 0.44 3.61 5.85
N GLY A 14 -0.20 4.72 6.19
CA GLY A 14 0.03 5.41 7.45
C GLY A 14 -0.59 4.73 8.66
N ALA A 15 -1.73 4.03 8.49
CA ALA A 15 -2.43 3.40 9.61
C ALA A 15 -2.03 1.93 9.84
N TYR A 16 -1.47 1.23 8.85
CA TYR A 16 -1.11 -0.19 8.98
C TYR A 16 0.41 -0.42 8.93
N PHE A 17 1.16 0.39 8.17
CA PHE A 17 2.62 0.36 8.18
C PHE A 17 3.20 1.50 9.03
N HIS A 18 2.64 1.74 10.22
CA HIS A 18 3.15 2.72 11.19
C HIS A 18 4.44 2.25 11.89
N GLU A 19 5.11 3.10 12.67
CA GLU A 19 6.44 2.82 13.26
C GLU A 19 6.52 1.50 14.05
N ASP A 20 5.45 1.15 14.77
CA ASP A 20 5.37 -0.05 15.61
C ASP A 20 4.81 -1.30 14.91
N TRP A 21 4.60 -1.30 13.58
CA TRP A 21 3.95 -2.42 12.88
C TRP A 21 4.63 -3.78 13.14
N MET A 22 5.96 -3.80 13.30
CA MET A 22 6.77 -4.99 13.62
C MET A 22 6.53 -5.56 15.02
N CYS A 23 5.90 -4.79 15.93
CA CYS A 23 5.49 -5.28 17.24
C CYS A 23 4.17 -6.05 17.18
N GLU A 24 3.38 -5.84 16.13
CA GLU A 24 2.04 -6.38 15.95
C GLU A 24 2.00 -7.53 14.94
N PHE A 25 2.89 -7.51 13.95
CA PHE A 25 2.91 -8.44 12.84
C PHE A 25 4.32 -9.00 12.58
N ASP A 26 4.39 -10.28 12.25
CA ASP A 26 5.64 -10.97 11.95
C ASP A 26 6.19 -10.64 10.55
N SER A 27 5.31 -10.21 9.63
CA SER A 27 5.68 -9.91 8.24
C SER A 27 4.83 -8.80 7.61
N ALA A 28 5.36 -8.18 6.56
CA ALA A 28 4.62 -7.16 5.80
C ALA A 28 3.34 -7.72 5.16
N ASP A 29 3.35 -8.99 4.72
CA ASP A 29 2.16 -9.65 4.19
C ASP A 29 1.08 -9.86 5.27
N ASP A 30 1.44 -9.98 6.55
CA ASP A 30 0.47 -10.09 7.65
C ASP A 30 -0.20 -8.74 7.94
N VAL A 31 0.52 -7.63 7.81
CA VAL A 31 -0.06 -6.27 7.82
C VAL A 31 -1.09 -6.12 6.70
N VAL A 32 -0.75 -6.56 5.48
CA VAL A 32 -1.64 -6.53 4.31
C VAL A 32 -2.89 -7.38 4.56
N LYS A 33 -2.74 -8.59 5.11
CA LYS A 33 -3.89 -9.45 5.48
C LYS A 33 -4.78 -8.82 6.54
N SER A 34 -4.20 -8.14 7.53
CA SER A 34 -4.97 -7.42 8.55
C SER A 34 -5.81 -6.31 7.92
N PHE A 35 -5.21 -5.50 7.03
CA PHE A 35 -5.96 -4.48 6.30
C PHE A 35 -7.09 -5.07 5.46
N ILE A 36 -6.86 -6.20 4.78
CA ILE A 36 -7.90 -6.91 4.02
C ILE A 36 -9.04 -7.35 4.93
N ALA A 37 -8.73 -7.93 6.09
CA ALA A 37 -9.73 -8.43 7.03
C ALA A 37 -10.59 -7.31 7.64
N ASP A 38 -10.01 -6.13 7.87
CA ASP A 38 -10.70 -4.98 8.45
C ASP A 38 -11.48 -4.15 7.42
N SER A 39 -11.20 -4.34 6.13
CA SER A 39 -11.70 -3.48 5.06
C SER A 39 -12.89 -4.05 4.30
N GLU A 40 -13.85 -3.18 3.97
CA GLU A 40 -14.88 -3.51 2.98
C GLU A 40 -14.28 -3.56 1.56
N SER A 41 -14.83 -4.39 0.67
CA SER A 41 -14.37 -4.50 -0.73
C SER A 41 -14.25 -3.15 -1.44
N ARG A 42 -15.18 -2.21 -1.19
CA ARG A 42 -15.15 -0.86 -1.77
C ARG A 42 -13.93 -0.03 -1.34
N VAL A 43 -13.35 -0.31 -0.18
CA VAL A 43 -12.14 0.36 0.32
C VAL A 43 -10.93 -0.21 -0.41
N LEU A 44 -10.84 -1.54 -0.49
CA LEU A 44 -9.79 -2.25 -1.23
C LEU A 44 -9.73 -1.78 -2.69
N GLU A 45 -10.88 -1.69 -3.37
CA GLU A 45 -10.97 -1.20 -4.75
C GLU A 45 -10.48 0.24 -4.93
N LYS A 46 -10.68 1.11 -3.92
CA LYS A 46 -10.15 2.48 -3.99
C LYS A 46 -8.65 2.51 -3.87
N VAL A 47 -8.07 1.71 -2.96
CA VAL A 47 -6.61 1.60 -2.84
C VAL A 47 -6.01 1.07 -4.14
N VAL A 48 -6.60 0.03 -4.74
CA VAL A 48 -6.17 -0.50 -6.05
C VAL A 48 -6.18 0.60 -7.12
N LYS A 49 -7.27 1.37 -7.25
CA LYS A 49 -7.35 2.48 -8.22
C LYS A 49 -6.30 3.56 -8.00
N GLU A 50 -6.01 3.88 -6.75
CA GLU A 50 -4.99 4.87 -6.38
C GLU A 50 -3.58 4.36 -6.68
N ILE A 51 -3.30 3.08 -6.41
CA ILE A 51 -2.06 2.41 -6.80
C ILE A 51 -1.89 2.43 -8.33
N ASP A 52 -2.92 2.04 -9.08
CA ASP A 52 -2.87 2.01 -10.55
C ASP A 52 -2.63 3.41 -11.13
N SER A 53 -3.25 4.42 -10.54
CA SER A 53 -3.05 5.82 -10.91
C SER A 53 -1.60 6.26 -10.67
N LEU A 54 -1.02 5.93 -9.50
CA LEU A 54 0.37 6.22 -9.17
C LEU A 54 1.35 5.53 -10.15
N LEU A 55 1.13 4.24 -10.44
CA LEU A 55 1.93 3.47 -11.39
C LEU A 55 1.85 4.06 -12.82
N ALA A 56 0.67 4.54 -13.23
CA ALA A 56 0.47 5.14 -14.54
C ALA A 56 1.22 6.48 -14.73
N MET A 57 1.57 7.17 -13.63
CA MET A 57 2.36 8.42 -13.70
C MET A 57 3.80 8.19 -14.14
N LYS A 58 4.32 6.95 -14.09
CA LYS A 58 5.69 6.59 -14.51
C LYS A 58 6.78 7.47 -13.88
N ILE A 59 6.58 7.85 -12.63
CA ILE A 59 7.57 8.58 -11.83
C ILE A 59 8.79 7.70 -11.54
N SER A 60 9.90 8.33 -11.15
CA SER A 60 11.12 7.61 -10.79
C SER A 60 10.96 6.82 -9.48
N GLU A 61 11.83 5.83 -9.27
CA GLU A 61 11.86 5.08 -8.00
C GLU A 61 12.16 5.98 -6.79
N ASN A 62 13.02 7.00 -6.97
CA ASN A 62 13.28 7.96 -5.89
C ASN A 62 12.03 8.77 -5.52
N GLU A 63 11.25 9.19 -6.52
CA GLU A 63 9.98 9.89 -6.28
C GLU A 63 8.93 8.98 -5.66
N THR A 64 8.89 7.72 -6.09
CA THR A 64 8.01 6.68 -5.51
C THR A 64 8.36 6.47 -4.04
N ARG A 65 9.63 6.24 -3.71
CA ARG A 65 10.11 6.08 -2.33
C ARG A 65 9.79 7.30 -1.47
N ASP A 66 10.08 8.50 -1.96
CA ASP A 66 9.80 9.73 -1.23
C ASP A 66 8.30 9.92 -0.99
N PHE A 67 7.46 9.56 -1.96
CA PHE A 67 6.01 9.62 -1.80
C PHE A 67 5.51 8.61 -0.76
N LEU A 68 5.91 7.34 -0.86
CA LEU A 68 5.44 6.28 0.03
C LEU A 68 5.91 6.50 1.49
N LEU A 69 7.19 6.82 1.70
CA LEU A 69 7.75 6.88 3.04
C LEU A 69 7.60 8.25 3.69
N LYS A 70 8.00 9.33 3.00
CA LYS A 70 8.06 10.66 3.61
C LYS A 70 6.70 11.36 3.63
N LYS A 71 5.86 11.10 2.62
CA LYS A 71 4.55 11.76 2.51
C LYS A 71 3.42 10.91 3.07
N ASN A 72 3.40 9.60 2.79
CA ASN A 72 2.34 8.71 3.25
C ASN A 72 2.58 8.07 4.62
N GLY A 73 3.74 8.31 5.24
CA GLY A 73 4.03 7.80 6.58
C GLY A 73 4.29 6.29 6.64
N CYS A 74 4.56 5.65 5.50
CA CYS A 74 4.91 4.23 5.47
C CYS A 74 6.27 4.00 6.14
N CYS A 75 6.30 3.18 7.19
CA CYS A 75 7.50 2.75 7.89
C CYS A 75 8.05 1.41 7.39
N TYR A 76 7.42 0.81 6.37
CA TYR A 76 7.93 -0.40 5.74
C TYR A 76 9.02 -0.10 4.70
N CYS A 77 10.21 -0.62 4.96
CA CYS A 77 11.37 -0.54 4.08
C CYS A 77 11.31 -1.63 2.99
N TYR A 78 10.41 -1.46 2.01
CA TYR A 78 10.13 -2.46 0.97
C TYR A 78 11.36 -2.97 0.20
N TRP A 79 12.43 -2.17 0.10
CA TRP A 79 13.66 -2.56 -0.61
C TRP A 79 14.42 -3.73 0.01
N ASN A 80 14.04 -4.18 1.21
CA ASN A 80 14.60 -5.38 1.81
C ASN A 80 14.08 -6.66 1.14
N GLU A 81 12.91 -6.59 0.48
CA GLU A 81 12.22 -7.75 -0.11
C GLU A 81 11.85 -7.54 -1.58
N TRP A 82 11.73 -6.29 -2.01
CA TRP A 82 11.28 -5.91 -3.35
C TRP A 82 12.37 -5.15 -4.10
N GLN A 83 12.42 -5.38 -5.42
CA GLN A 83 13.37 -4.71 -6.30
C GLN A 83 13.17 -3.18 -6.32
N ASP A 84 11.92 -2.73 -6.30
CA ASP A 84 11.53 -1.33 -6.35
C ASP A 84 10.10 -1.15 -5.80
N GLY A 85 9.71 0.11 -5.55
CA GLY A 85 8.39 0.44 -4.98
C GLY A 85 7.25 0.06 -5.93
N ASN A 86 7.48 0.14 -7.24
CA ASN A 86 6.48 -0.26 -8.23
C ASN A 86 6.17 -1.76 -8.17
N SER A 87 7.17 -2.60 -7.94
CA SER A 87 7.00 -4.05 -7.80
C SER A 87 6.21 -4.39 -6.55
N TRP A 88 6.52 -3.72 -5.42
CA TRP A 88 5.78 -3.87 -4.18
C TRP A 88 4.32 -3.40 -4.31
N LEU A 89 4.08 -2.24 -4.91
CA LEU A 89 2.73 -1.72 -5.13
C LEU A 89 1.88 -2.63 -6.04
N LYS A 90 2.49 -3.24 -7.06
CA LYS A 90 1.80 -4.23 -7.91
C LYS A 90 1.39 -5.47 -7.12
N HIS A 91 2.24 -5.97 -6.23
CA HIS A 91 1.90 -7.07 -5.33
C HIS A 91 0.69 -6.74 -4.47
N ILE A 92 0.68 -5.56 -3.82
CA ILE A 92 -0.47 -5.09 -3.04
C ILE A 92 -1.73 -4.99 -3.92
N SER A 93 -1.62 -4.42 -5.12
CA SER A 93 -2.75 -4.28 -6.05
C SER A 93 -3.38 -5.63 -6.41
N VAL A 94 -2.56 -6.66 -6.65
CA VAL A 94 -3.04 -8.02 -6.91
C VAL A 94 -3.79 -8.58 -5.70
N LEU A 95 -3.19 -8.54 -4.49
CA LEU A 95 -3.82 -9.06 -3.28
C LEU A 95 -5.16 -8.38 -2.97
N PHE A 96 -5.23 -7.06 -3.11
CA PHE A 96 -6.45 -6.31 -2.84
C PHE A 96 -7.53 -6.53 -3.89
N SER A 97 -7.14 -6.69 -5.15
CA SER A 97 -8.07 -7.04 -6.23
C SER A 97 -8.64 -8.44 -6.01
N GLU A 98 -7.84 -9.43 -5.62
CA GLU A 98 -8.35 -10.78 -5.34
C GLU A 98 -9.30 -10.79 -4.15
N ALA A 99 -8.94 -10.07 -3.08
CA ALA A 99 -9.76 -9.96 -1.88
C ALA A 99 -11.08 -9.20 -2.11
N SER A 100 -11.09 -8.16 -2.95
CA SER A 100 -12.32 -7.38 -3.21
C SER A 100 -13.40 -8.20 -3.93
N HIS A 101 -13.00 -9.16 -4.76
CA HIS A 101 -13.91 -10.05 -5.50
C HIS A 101 -14.31 -11.31 -4.73
N SER A 102 -13.54 -11.70 -3.71
CA SER A 102 -13.75 -12.95 -2.95
C SER A 102 -14.79 -12.83 -1.81
N ASN A 103 -15.27 -11.62 -1.52
CA ASN A 103 -16.25 -11.34 -0.45
C ASN A 103 -17.72 -11.32 -0.95
N ILE A 104 -18.06 -12.10 -1.99
CA ILE A 104 -19.44 -12.31 -2.47
C ILE A 104 -19.96 -13.68 -2.03
#